data_AF-A0A7W5IHL7-F1
#
_entry.id   AF-A0A7W5IHL7-F1
#
_cell.length_a   1.000
_cell.length_b   1.000
_cell.length_c   1.000
_cell.angle_alpha   90.00
_cell.angle_beta   90.00
_cell.angle_gamma   90.00
#
_symmetry.space_group_name_H-M   'P 1'
#
loop_
_entity.id
_entity.type
_entity.pdbx_description
1 polymer ?
#
loop_
_entity_poly.entity_id
_entity_poly.type
_entity_poly.pdbx_seq_one_letter_code
_entity_poly.pdbx_strand_id
1 'polypeptide(L)'
;MKHFNETHGHTKDDGQTTEYSIWCAMKARCHRVGSSGYEKYGAKGISVCDRWRHSFEDFLVDMGPRPGPEYSIDRFPDCNGNYEPGNCRWATLLEQANNKTTNRLIELDGATKTLAQWARASGIDADVIALRIDKHGWEAREAIFTPVRRATSGLKGIYYQAARRKWNVRFTSNAVLYDLGRFETLLDAASALLGNTSRNAREGVKQ
;
A
#
# COMPACT_ATOMS: atom_id res chain seq x y z
N MET A 1 1.77 -48.73 29.12
CA MET A 1 2.22 -47.83 28.03
C MET A 1 0.98 -47.27 27.34
N LYS A 2 0.66 -45.99 27.54
CA LYS A 2 -0.46 -45.33 26.88
C LYS A 2 0.08 -44.65 25.62
N HIS A 3 -0.41 -45.04 24.45
CA HIS A 3 -0.15 -44.34 23.20
C HIS A 3 -0.93 -43.01 23.24
N PHE A 4 -0.22 -41.89 23.12
CA PHE A 4 -0.82 -40.59 22.89
C PHE A 4 -1.01 -40.41 21.39
N ASN A 5 -2.27 -40.37 20.94
CA ASN A 5 -2.62 -39.90 19.60
C ASN A 5 -2.66 -38.37 19.65
N GLU A 6 -1.62 -37.72 19.16
CA GLU A 6 -1.55 -36.27 19.01
C GLU A 6 -2.25 -35.86 17.70
N THR A 7 -3.58 -35.82 17.72
CA THR A 7 -4.37 -35.24 16.63
C THR A 7 -4.30 -33.71 16.73
N HIS A 8 -3.72 -33.07 15.71
CA HIS A 8 -3.44 -31.63 15.67
C HIS A 8 -4.65 -30.75 16.04
N GLY A 9 -4.56 -30.10 17.20
CA GLY A 9 -5.54 -29.14 17.70
C GLY A 9 -5.47 -27.80 16.97
N HIS A 10 -6.12 -27.71 15.81
CA HIS A 10 -6.38 -26.45 15.10
C HIS A 10 -7.80 -26.33 14.53
N THR A 11 -8.76 -27.09 15.06
CA THR A 11 -10.18 -26.84 14.80
C THR A 11 -10.72 -25.86 15.83
N LYS A 12 -10.79 -24.58 15.45
CA LYS A 12 -11.83 -23.69 15.99
C LYS A 12 -13.10 -23.98 15.19
N ASP A 13 -14.25 -23.91 15.86
CA ASP A 13 -15.60 -24.35 15.43
C ASP A 13 -16.19 -23.70 14.15
N ASP A 14 -15.39 -23.23 13.19
CA ASP A 14 -15.92 -22.78 11.89
C ASP A 14 -14.85 -22.81 10.78
N GLY A 15 -14.72 -23.96 10.12
CA GLY A 15 -13.95 -24.10 8.88
C GLY A 15 -12.42 -24.12 9.04
N GLN A 16 -11.74 -24.64 8.01
CA GLN A 16 -10.28 -24.76 7.94
C GLN A 16 -9.57 -23.45 8.35
N THR A 17 -8.48 -23.54 9.13
CA THR A 17 -7.67 -22.35 9.46
C THR A 17 -7.31 -21.61 8.18
N THR A 18 -7.45 -20.28 8.22
CA THR A 18 -7.31 -19.43 7.04
C THR A 18 -5.92 -19.58 6.42
N GLU A 19 -4.91 -19.84 7.24
CA GLU A 19 -3.52 -20.10 6.89
C GLU A 19 -3.35 -21.45 6.19
N TYR A 20 -3.97 -22.52 6.69
CA TYR A 20 -3.92 -23.83 6.03
C TYR A 20 -4.60 -23.79 4.66
N SER A 21 -5.71 -23.06 4.56
CA SER A 21 -6.40 -22.82 3.29
C SER A 21 -5.51 -22.03 2.31
N ILE A 22 -4.83 -20.99 2.79
CA ILE A 22 -3.87 -20.21 2.00
C ILE A 22 -2.68 -21.06 1.54
N TRP A 23 -2.15 -21.92 2.41
CA TRP A 23 -1.07 -22.86 2.09
C TRP A 23 -1.49 -23.88 1.02
N CYS A 24 -2.68 -24.47 1.18
CA CYS A 24 -3.26 -25.37 0.17
C CYS A 24 -3.43 -24.66 -1.18
N ALA A 25 -3.98 -23.43 -1.17
CA ALA A 25 -4.17 -22.63 -2.37
C ALA A 25 -2.83 -22.22 -3.01
N MET A 26 -1.81 -21.90 -2.22
CA MET A 26 -0.45 -21.64 -2.67
C MET A 26 0.12 -22.83 -3.45
N LYS A 27 0.08 -24.04 -2.87
CA LYS A 27 0.55 -25.26 -3.54
C LYS A 27 -0.25 -25.58 -4.80
N ALA A 28 -1.58 -25.39 -4.77
CA ALA A 28 -2.42 -25.61 -5.93
C ALA A 28 -2.03 -24.71 -7.10
N ARG A 29 -1.82 -23.41 -6.86
CA ARG A 29 -1.38 -22.43 -7.89
C ARG A 29 -0.07 -22.84 -8.56
N CYS A 30 0.85 -23.46 -7.84
CA CYS A 30 2.17 -23.84 -8.38
C CYS A 30 2.22 -25.23 -9.03
N HIS A 31 1.46 -26.21 -8.51
CA HIS A 31 1.70 -27.62 -8.86
C HIS A 31 0.48 -28.34 -9.45
N ARG A 32 -0.72 -27.76 -9.38
CA ARG A 32 -1.92 -28.37 -9.92
C ARG A 32 -2.27 -27.73 -11.27
N VAL A 33 -1.98 -28.44 -12.36
CA VAL A 33 -2.23 -28.00 -13.74
C VAL A 33 -3.68 -27.52 -13.96
N GLY A 34 -4.66 -28.22 -13.39
CA GLY A 34 -6.08 -27.85 -13.50
C GLY A 34 -6.54 -26.72 -12.57
N SER A 35 -5.65 -26.07 -11.82
CA SER A 35 -6.03 -24.93 -10.99
C SER A 35 -6.07 -23.64 -11.82
N SER A 36 -7.03 -22.75 -11.54
CA SER A 36 -7.15 -21.45 -12.22
C SER A 36 -5.92 -20.55 -12.08
N GLY A 37 -5.05 -20.83 -11.12
CA GLY A 37 -3.78 -20.13 -10.93
C GLY A 37 -2.61 -20.73 -11.72
N TYR A 38 -2.69 -21.97 -12.19
CA TYR A 38 -1.50 -22.68 -12.69
C TYR A 38 -0.77 -21.94 -13.81
N GLU A 39 -1.51 -21.46 -14.81
CA GLU A 39 -0.96 -20.71 -15.95
C GLU A 39 -0.18 -19.47 -15.53
N LYS A 40 -0.59 -18.82 -14.43
CA LYS A 40 0.03 -17.58 -13.94
C LYS A 40 1.24 -17.84 -13.03
N TYR A 41 1.36 -19.05 -12.48
CA TYR A 41 2.38 -19.39 -11.48
C TYR A 41 3.17 -20.62 -11.91
N GLY A 42 2.60 -21.83 -11.77
CA GLY A 42 3.28 -23.09 -12.09
C GLY A 42 3.81 -23.17 -13.52
N ALA A 43 3.02 -22.76 -14.51
CA ALA A 43 3.45 -22.75 -15.91
C ALA A 43 4.59 -21.74 -16.20
N LYS A 44 4.80 -20.75 -15.34
CA LYS A 44 5.92 -19.80 -15.41
C LYS A 44 7.15 -20.24 -14.63
N GLY A 45 7.13 -21.45 -14.04
CA GLY A 45 8.22 -21.96 -13.22
C GLY A 45 8.18 -21.50 -11.76
N ILE A 46 7.14 -20.79 -11.32
CA ILE A 46 6.99 -20.39 -9.91
C ILE A 46 6.60 -21.61 -9.08
N SER A 47 7.38 -21.90 -8.06
CA SER A 47 7.23 -23.06 -7.19
C SER A 47 7.13 -22.68 -5.71
N VAL A 48 6.77 -23.66 -4.88
CA VAL A 48 6.88 -23.57 -3.42
C VAL A 48 8.15 -24.30 -3.00
N CYS A 49 8.98 -23.71 -2.14
CA CYS A 49 10.18 -24.38 -1.64
C CYS A 49 9.82 -25.73 -0.99
N ASP A 50 10.71 -26.71 -1.10
CA ASP A 50 10.39 -28.10 -0.73
C ASP A 50 9.92 -28.24 0.72
N ARG A 51 10.52 -27.48 1.63
CA ARG A 51 10.14 -27.45 3.05
C ARG A 51 8.65 -27.10 3.21
N TRP A 52 8.24 -25.95 2.67
CA TRP A 52 6.83 -25.53 2.71
C TRP A 52 5.92 -26.44 1.89
N ARG A 53 6.41 -27.04 0.81
CA ARG A 53 5.58 -27.92 -0.02
C ARG A 53 5.09 -29.14 0.76
N HIS A 54 5.92 -29.63 1.68
CA HIS A 54 5.70 -30.89 2.39
C HIS A 54 5.29 -30.76 3.86
N SER A 55 5.46 -29.58 4.49
CA SER A 55 4.98 -29.33 5.87
C SER A 55 4.24 -27.99 5.97
N PHE A 56 3.04 -28.04 6.55
CA PHE A 56 2.29 -26.82 6.90
C PHE A 56 2.89 -26.15 8.15
N GLU A 57 3.41 -26.95 9.07
CA GLU A 57 4.05 -26.51 10.30
C GLU A 57 5.27 -25.65 9.98
N ASP A 58 6.13 -26.07 9.05
CA ASP A 58 7.26 -25.25 8.60
C ASP A 58 6.82 -23.94 7.96
N PHE A 59 5.79 -23.99 7.11
CA PHE A 59 5.19 -22.77 6.55
C PHE A 59 4.71 -21.81 7.65
N LEU A 60 4.02 -22.34 8.66
CA LEU A 60 3.48 -21.54 9.76
C LEU A 60 4.58 -21.01 10.69
N VAL A 61 5.65 -21.77 10.93
CA VAL A 61 6.81 -21.34 11.71
C VAL A 61 7.50 -20.16 11.03
N ASP A 62 7.68 -20.21 9.71
CA ASP A 62 8.37 -19.14 8.98
C ASP A 62 7.49 -17.91 8.76
N MET A 63 6.21 -18.09 8.42
CA MET A 63 5.29 -16.99 8.11
C MET A 63 4.64 -16.37 9.35
N GLY A 64 4.54 -17.14 10.44
CA GLY A 64 3.73 -16.78 11.60
C GLY A 64 2.22 -16.76 11.32
N PRO A 65 1.41 -16.47 12.35
CA PRO A 65 -0.04 -16.33 12.20
C PRO A 65 -0.36 -15.15 11.29
N ARG A 66 -1.43 -15.27 10.51
CA ARG A 66 -1.89 -14.18 9.67
C ARG A 66 -2.36 -13.01 10.56
N PRO A 67 -1.89 -11.77 10.34
CA PRO A 67 -2.21 -10.65 11.25
C PRO A 67 -3.71 -10.30 11.29
N GLY A 68 -4.44 -10.52 10.19
CA GLY A 68 -5.86 -10.18 10.08
C GLY A 68 -6.50 -10.62 8.75
N PRO A 69 -7.83 -10.51 8.63
CA PRO A 69 -8.58 -10.92 7.43
C PRO A 69 -8.21 -10.15 6.15
N GLU A 70 -7.71 -8.93 6.28
CA GLU A 70 -7.26 -8.05 5.19
C GLU A 70 -5.89 -8.44 4.61
N TYR A 71 -5.19 -9.36 5.26
CA TYR A 71 -3.88 -9.85 4.82
C TYR A 71 -4.02 -11.11 3.98
N SER A 72 -3.14 -11.20 2.99
CA SER A 72 -2.94 -12.42 2.20
C SER A 72 -1.46 -12.58 1.84
N ILE A 73 -1.08 -13.78 1.38
CA ILE A 73 0.30 -14.08 1.04
C ILE A 73 0.75 -13.32 -0.22
N ASP A 74 1.85 -12.58 -0.11
CA ASP A 74 2.48 -11.83 -1.19
C ASP A 74 3.93 -12.30 -1.37
N ARG A 75 4.43 -12.26 -2.61
CA ARG A 75 5.83 -12.58 -2.90
C ARG A 75 6.66 -11.31 -2.97
N PHE A 76 7.52 -11.11 -1.99
CA PHE A 76 8.31 -9.89 -1.82
C PHE A 76 9.64 -10.25 -1.14
N PRO A 77 10.80 -9.71 -1.59
CA PRO A 77 10.96 -8.56 -2.49
C PRO A 77 10.86 -8.87 -3.99
N ASP A 78 10.83 -10.14 -4.41
CA ASP A 78 10.72 -10.54 -5.82
C ASP A 78 9.37 -11.19 -6.13
N CYS A 79 8.48 -10.44 -6.78
CA CYS A 79 7.16 -10.93 -7.19
C CYS A 79 7.20 -12.04 -8.27
N ASN A 80 8.31 -12.18 -8.99
CA ASN A 80 8.54 -13.26 -9.96
C ASN A 80 9.23 -14.49 -9.33
N GLY A 81 9.73 -14.36 -8.10
CA GLY A 81 10.40 -15.44 -7.37
C GLY A 81 9.45 -16.53 -6.85
N ASN A 82 10.00 -17.48 -6.11
CA ASN A 82 9.27 -18.62 -5.52
C ASN A 82 8.56 -18.25 -4.22
N TYR A 83 7.71 -19.15 -3.72
CA TYR A 83 7.21 -19.09 -2.34
C TYR A 83 8.22 -19.72 -1.38
N GLU A 84 8.87 -18.88 -0.58
CA GLU A 84 9.90 -19.25 0.37
C GLU A 84 10.05 -18.17 1.46
N PRO A 85 10.64 -18.47 2.63
CA PRO A 85 10.71 -17.54 3.76
C PRO A 85 11.34 -16.18 3.42
N GLY A 86 12.34 -16.17 2.53
CA GLY A 86 13.03 -14.94 2.11
C GLY A 86 12.28 -14.12 1.06
N ASN A 87 11.20 -14.66 0.49
CA ASN A 87 10.45 -14.03 -0.60
C ASN A 87 8.94 -14.02 -0.35
N CYS A 88 8.49 -14.12 0.90
CA CYS A 88 7.07 -14.15 1.25
C CYS A 88 6.78 -13.32 2.48
N ARG A 89 5.63 -12.65 2.47
CA ARG A 89 5.11 -11.89 3.61
C ARG A 89 3.58 -11.91 3.64
N TRP A 90 3.01 -11.62 4.80
CA TRP A 90 1.62 -11.18 4.89
C TRP A 90 1.52 -9.74 4.39
N ALA A 91 0.65 -9.48 3.43
CA ALA A 91 0.47 -8.16 2.85
C ALA A 91 -1.01 -7.81 2.65
N THR A 92 -1.31 -6.53 2.78
CA THR A 92 -2.59 -5.92 2.44
C THR A 92 -2.79 -5.81 0.94
N LEU A 93 -4.03 -5.57 0.51
CA LEU A 93 -4.37 -5.30 -0.89
C LEU A 93 -3.57 -4.13 -1.48
N LEU A 94 -3.31 -3.08 -0.68
CA LEU A 94 -2.55 -1.92 -1.13
C LEU A 94 -1.07 -2.25 -1.34
N GLU A 95 -0.47 -3.04 -0.45
CA GLU A 95 0.92 -3.48 -0.57
C GLU A 95 1.10 -4.38 -1.79
N GLN A 96 0.22 -5.36 -1.99
CA GLN A 96 0.24 -6.21 -3.19
C GLN A 96 0.04 -5.41 -4.47
N ALA A 97 -0.87 -4.41 -4.46
CA ALA A 97 -1.07 -3.55 -5.60
C ALA A 97 0.19 -2.74 -5.94
N ASN A 98 0.95 -2.28 -4.95
CA ASN A 98 2.22 -1.58 -5.18
C ASN A 98 3.35 -2.54 -5.63
N ASN A 99 3.26 -3.84 -5.33
CA ASN A 99 4.25 -4.87 -5.70
C ASN A 99 4.10 -5.43 -7.14
N LYS A 100 3.12 -4.94 -7.92
CA LYS A 100 2.90 -5.43 -9.29
C LYS A 100 4.01 -4.96 -10.25
N THR A 101 4.53 -5.87 -11.06
CA THR A 101 5.49 -5.56 -12.15
C THR A 101 4.96 -4.59 -13.20
N THR A 102 3.64 -4.51 -13.35
CA THR A 102 2.98 -3.61 -14.29
C THR A 102 2.98 -2.15 -13.82
N ASN A 103 3.39 -1.88 -12.59
CA ASN A 103 3.46 -0.51 -12.09
C ASN A 103 4.58 0.27 -12.76
N ARG A 104 4.28 1.51 -13.13
CA ARG A 104 5.31 2.47 -13.54
C ARG A 104 6.07 2.94 -12.30
N LEU A 105 7.36 2.60 -12.25
CA LEU A 105 8.29 3.05 -11.23
C LEU A 105 8.97 4.35 -11.67
N ILE A 106 9.10 5.29 -10.73
CA ILE A 106 9.82 6.54 -10.93
C ILE A 106 10.83 6.66 -9.78
N GLU A 107 12.09 6.80 -10.15
CA GLU A 107 13.18 7.09 -9.23
C GLU A 107 13.34 8.60 -9.09
N LEU A 108 13.34 9.06 -7.84
CA LEU A 108 13.55 10.46 -7.49
C LEU A 108 14.13 10.53 -6.08
N ASP A 109 15.23 11.28 -5.92
CA ASP A 109 15.89 11.51 -4.62
C ASP A 109 16.29 10.23 -3.87
N GLY A 110 16.78 9.22 -4.59
CA GLY A 110 17.20 7.94 -4.00
C GLY A 110 16.05 7.03 -3.58
N ALA A 111 14.80 7.40 -3.93
CA ALA A 111 13.63 6.56 -3.70
C ALA A 111 12.99 6.16 -5.03
N THR A 112 12.76 4.86 -5.21
CA THR A 112 11.97 4.33 -6.32
C THR A 112 10.56 4.02 -5.83
N LYS A 113 9.56 4.68 -6.40
CA LYS A 113 8.15 4.50 -6.02
C LYS A 113 7.27 4.39 -7.25
N THR A 114 6.09 3.80 -7.08
CA THR A 114 5.05 3.80 -8.10
C THR A 114 4.47 5.20 -8.30
N LEU A 115 3.88 5.48 -9.47
CA LEU A 115 3.09 6.70 -9.69
C LEU A 115 2.05 6.94 -8.58
N ALA A 116 1.33 5.90 -8.15
CA ALA A 116 0.32 6.01 -7.11
C ALA A 116 0.92 6.37 -5.74
N GLN A 117 2.13 5.90 -5.44
CA GLN A 117 2.87 6.28 -4.24
C GLN A 117 3.33 7.74 -4.32
N TRP A 118 3.84 8.19 -5.46
CA TRP A 118 4.21 9.59 -5.66
C TRP A 118 3.00 10.52 -5.61
N ALA A 119 1.87 10.11 -6.19
CA ALA A 119 0.61 10.85 -6.13
C ALA A 119 0.13 11.04 -4.69
N ARG A 120 0.19 9.99 -3.86
CA ARG A 120 -0.11 10.10 -2.42
C ARG A 120 0.86 11.03 -1.68
N ALA A 121 2.13 11.01 -2.06
CA ALA A 121 3.17 11.82 -1.40
C ALA A 121 3.10 13.30 -1.77
N SER A 122 2.84 13.64 -3.03
CA SER A 122 2.76 15.03 -3.50
C SER A 122 1.34 15.59 -3.48
N GLY A 123 0.34 14.72 -3.37
CA GLY A 123 -1.07 15.06 -3.45
C GLY A 123 -1.52 15.50 -4.86
N ILE A 124 -0.70 15.24 -5.87
CA ILE A 124 -1.06 15.40 -7.29
C ILE A 124 -1.60 14.07 -7.80
N ASP A 125 -2.67 14.12 -8.58
CA ASP A 125 -3.25 12.92 -9.18
C ASP A 125 -2.22 12.16 -10.05
N ALA A 126 -2.22 10.82 -9.97
CA ALA A 126 -1.27 9.98 -10.67
C ALA A 126 -1.36 10.14 -12.19
N ASP A 127 -2.54 10.38 -12.75
CA ASP A 127 -2.75 10.60 -14.18
C ASP A 127 -2.19 11.96 -14.61
N VAL A 128 -2.26 12.97 -13.73
CA VAL A 128 -1.62 14.26 -13.99
C VAL A 128 -0.09 14.13 -14.01
N ILE A 129 0.48 13.39 -13.05
CA ILE A 129 1.92 13.13 -13.03
C ILE A 129 2.33 12.39 -14.32
N ALA A 130 1.59 11.34 -14.70
CA ALA A 130 1.83 10.59 -15.93
C ALA A 130 1.73 11.47 -17.17
N LEU A 131 0.67 12.28 -17.29
CA LEU A 131 0.46 13.21 -18.41
C LEU A 131 1.63 14.18 -18.57
N ARG A 132 2.14 14.74 -17.47
CA ARG A 132 3.28 15.66 -17.48
C ARG A 132 4.54 15.01 -18.03
N ILE A 133 4.84 13.80 -17.58
CA ILE A 133 6.03 13.08 -18.06
C ILE A 133 5.85 12.66 -19.52
N ASP A 134 4.72 12.01 -19.84
CA ASP A 134 4.54 11.33 -21.15
C ASP A 134 4.19 12.27 -22.29
N LYS A 135 3.35 13.28 -22.03
CA LYS A 135 2.86 14.19 -23.07
C LYS A 135 3.59 15.51 -23.11
N HIS A 136 4.08 15.96 -21.97
CA HIS A 136 4.72 17.27 -21.86
C HIS A 136 6.24 17.17 -21.65
N GLY A 137 6.80 15.97 -21.48
CA GLY A 137 8.24 15.76 -21.32
C GLY A 137 8.80 16.39 -20.05
N TRP A 138 7.99 16.52 -19.00
CA TRP A 138 8.44 17.10 -17.74
C TRP A 138 9.41 16.15 -17.04
N GLU A 139 10.42 16.72 -16.41
CA GLU A 139 11.29 15.98 -15.51
C GLU A 139 10.48 15.43 -14.32
N ALA A 140 10.85 14.25 -13.84
CA ALA A 140 10.11 13.54 -12.79
C ALA A 140 9.85 14.43 -11.56
N ARG A 141 10.86 15.19 -11.12
CA ARG A 141 10.74 16.14 -10.01
C ARG A 141 9.65 17.18 -10.26
N GLU A 142 9.68 17.82 -11.41
CA GLU A 142 8.72 18.89 -11.75
C GLU A 142 7.31 18.31 -11.91
N ALA A 143 7.21 17.13 -12.54
CA ALA A 143 5.95 16.45 -12.75
C ALA A 143 5.25 16.11 -11.42
N ILE A 144 6.02 15.66 -10.43
CA ILE A 144 5.54 15.22 -9.12
C ILE A 144 5.22 16.40 -8.20
N PHE A 145 6.02 17.48 -8.22
CA PHE A 145 5.92 18.52 -7.20
C PHE A 145 5.33 19.86 -7.66
N THR A 146 5.11 20.08 -8.97
CA THR A 146 4.52 21.34 -9.44
C THR A 146 3.00 21.33 -9.30
N PRO A 147 2.35 22.28 -8.62
CA PRO A 147 0.89 22.26 -8.46
C PRO A 147 0.13 22.48 -9.78
N VAL A 148 -1.06 21.90 -9.93
CA VAL A 148 -1.94 22.16 -11.09
C VAL A 148 -2.62 23.52 -10.92
N ARG A 149 -2.78 24.30 -12.01
CA ARG A 149 -3.34 25.68 -12.02
C ARG A 149 -4.77 25.84 -11.47
N ARG A 150 -5.43 24.76 -11.02
CA ARG A 150 -6.70 24.76 -10.28
C ARG A 150 -6.75 23.74 -9.14
N ALA A 151 -5.61 23.21 -8.68
CA ALA A 151 -5.58 22.26 -7.59
C ALA A 151 -5.28 22.97 -6.27
N THR A 152 -6.19 22.82 -5.31
CA THR A 152 -5.80 22.61 -3.91
C THR A 152 -4.55 21.75 -3.90
N SER A 153 -3.51 22.18 -3.19
CA SER A 153 -2.18 21.59 -2.90
C SER A 153 -2.05 20.06 -2.70
N GLY A 154 -3.09 19.27 -2.96
CA GLY A 154 -3.23 17.90 -2.52
C GLY A 154 -3.73 17.78 -1.08
N LEU A 155 -3.49 18.80 -0.26
CA LEU A 155 -4.03 18.92 1.09
C LEU A 155 -5.37 19.66 1.02
N LYS A 156 -6.43 18.99 1.47
CA LYS A 156 -7.77 19.56 1.54
C LYS A 156 -7.70 20.85 2.35
N GLY A 157 -7.98 21.95 1.68
CA GLY A 157 -7.98 23.28 2.27
C GLY A 157 -6.67 24.05 2.19
N ILE A 158 -5.69 23.62 1.40
CA ILE A 158 -4.54 24.46 1.03
C ILE A 158 -4.51 24.60 -0.49
N TYR A 159 -4.30 25.81 -1.02
CA TYR A 159 -4.39 26.11 -2.45
C TYR A 159 -3.39 27.18 -2.86
N TYR A 160 -2.76 27.01 -4.03
CA TYR A 160 -1.77 27.98 -4.53
C TYR A 160 -2.45 29.13 -5.28
N GLN A 161 -2.16 30.36 -4.87
CA GLN A 161 -2.64 31.58 -5.53
C GLN A 161 -1.57 32.11 -6.49
N ALA A 162 -1.63 31.67 -7.75
CA ALA A 162 -0.63 32.03 -8.77
C ALA A 162 -0.40 33.54 -8.93
N ALA A 163 -1.47 34.36 -8.88
CA ALA A 163 -1.38 35.82 -8.97
C ALA A 163 -0.57 36.47 -7.83
N ARG A 164 -0.45 35.78 -6.69
CA ARG A 164 0.27 36.27 -5.51
C ARG A 164 1.54 35.49 -5.22
N ARG A 165 1.78 34.39 -5.94
CA ARG A 165 2.87 33.43 -5.69
C ARG A 165 2.89 32.93 -4.24
N LYS A 166 1.70 32.77 -3.63
CA LYS A 166 1.56 32.32 -2.23
C LYS A 166 0.61 31.14 -2.13
N TRP A 167 0.85 30.28 -1.16
CA TRP A 167 -0.09 29.28 -0.69
C TRP A 167 -1.13 29.93 0.19
N ASN A 168 -2.39 29.52 0.11
CA ASN A 168 -3.45 29.97 1.00
C ASN A 168 -4.10 28.76 1.65
N VAL A 169 -4.44 28.88 2.92
CA VAL A 169 -5.07 27.82 3.70
C VAL A 169 -6.49 28.23 4.07
N ARG A 170 -7.49 27.56 3.48
CA ARG A 170 -8.91 27.65 3.85
C ARG A 170 -9.54 26.28 3.98
N PHE A 171 -10.20 26.00 5.08
CA PHE A 171 -10.91 24.74 5.27
C PHE A 171 -12.24 24.97 5.98
N THR A 172 -13.18 24.05 5.81
CA THR A 172 -14.47 24.09 6.51
C THR A 172 -14.47 23.04 7.62
N SER A 173 -14.89 23.42 8.82
CA SER A 173 -15.13 22.52 9.95
C SER A 173 -16.44 22.93 10.64
N ASN A 174 -17.32 21.96 10.92
CA ASN A 174 -18.65 22.22 11.51
C ASN A 174 -19.45 23.31 10.79
N ALA A 175 -19.45 23.27 9.45
CA ALA A 175 -20.06 24.28 8.57
C ALA A 175 -19.49 25.72 8.67
N VAL A 176 -18.41 25.92 9.42
CA VAL A 176 -17.70 27.21 9.52
C VAL A 176 -16.45 27.18 8.63
N LEU A 177 -16.25 28.24 7.84
CA LEU A 177 -15.05 28.45 7.03
C LEU A 177 -13.95 29.12 7.85
N TYR A 178 -12.78 28.50 7.89
CA TYR A 178 -11.57 29.03 8.53
C TYR A 178 -10.58 29.45 7.43
N ASP A 179 -10.09 30.69 7.49
CA ASP A 179 -9.01 31.20 6.62
C ASP A 179 -7.77 31.44 7.48
N LEU A 180 -6.75 30.60 7.34
CA LEU A 180 -5.49 30.72 8.08
C LEU A 180 -4.47 31.64 7.36
N GLY A 181 -4.87 32.29 6.28
CA GLY A 181 -4.04 33.25 5.58
C GLY A 181 -3.15 32.63 4.50
N ARG A 182 -2.06 33.33 4.20
CA ARG A 182 -1.19 33.04 3.06
C ARG A 182 0.25 32.78 3.50
N PHE A 183 0.92 31.86 2.83
CA PHE A 183 2.24 31.36 3.18
C PHE A 183 3.14 31.35 1.95
N GLU A 184 4.43 31.59 2.15
CA GLU A 184 5.42 31.58 1.07
C GLU A 184 5.70 30.15 0.58
N THR A 185 5.70 29.18 1.49
CA THR A 185 5.99 27.78 1.18
C THR A 185 4.78 26.86 1.44
N LEU A 186 4.77 25.71 0.76
CA LEU A 186 3.77 24.66 1.00
C LEU A 186 3.92 24.06 2.40
N LEU A 187 5.15 23.95 2.90
CA LEU A 187 5.46 23.37 4.21
C LEU A 187 4.89 24.22 5.35
N ASP A 188 5.01 25.55 5.26
CA ASP A 188 4.44 26.47 6.25
C ASP A 188 2.91 26.40 6.23
N ALA A 189 2.32 26.36 5.04
CA ALA A 189 0.88 26.21 4.87
C ALA A 189 0.37 24.88 5.47
N ALA A 190 1.09 23.77 5.22
CA ALA A 190 0.75 22.46 5.77
C ALA A 190 0.87 22.42 7.30
N SER A 191 1.93 23.02 7.84
CA SER A 191 2.15 23.13 9.28
C SER A 191 1.05 23.93 9.97
N ALA A 192 0.61 25.04 9.35
CA ALA A 192 -0.49 25.85 9.86
C ALA A 192 -1.82 25.08 9.91
N LEU A 193 -2.13 24.28 8.88
CA LEU A 193 -3.33 23.46 8.84
C LEU A 193 -3.33 22.37 9.94
N LEU A 194 -2.23 21.64 10.10
CA LEU A 194 -2.07 20.58 11.11
C LEU A 194 -2.11 21.11 12.55
N GLY A 195 -1.53 22.29 12.78
CA GLY A 195 -1.58 22.96 14.08
C GLY A 195 -2.99 23.38 14.49
N ASN A 196 -3.86 23.70 13.53
CA ASN A 196 -5.22 24.17 13.80
C ASN A 196 -6.21 23.00 13.97
N THR A 197 -6.10 21.94 13.17
CA THR A 197 -6.91 20.72 13.35
C THR A 197 -6.69 20.08 14.73
N SER A 198 -5.46 20.14 15.25
CA SER A 198 -5.11 19.66 16.60
C SER A 198 -5.69 20.50 17.74
N ARG A 199 -5.94 21.80 17.52
CA ARG A 199 -6.58 22.69 18.51
C ARG A 199 -8.10 22.48 18.55
N ASN A 200 -8.74 22.39 17.38
CA ASN A 200 -10.19 22.14 17.29
C ASN A 200 -10.60 20.77 17.85
N ALA A 201 -9.73 19.76 17.75
CA ALA A 201 -9.96 18.44 18.37
C ALA A 201 -9.93 18.48 19.91
N ARG A 202 -9.24 19.46 20.52
CA ARG A 202 -9.15 19.61 21.99
C ARG A 202 -10.30 20.43 22.58
N GLU A 203 -10.90 21.33 21.81
CA GLU A 203 -12.05 22.15 22.26
C GLU A 203 -13.39 21.40 22.15
N GLY A 204 -13.48 20.36 21.31
CA GLY A 204 -14.68 19.51 21.18
C GLY A 204 -14.92 18.48 22.30
N VAL A 205 -14.08 18.45 23.36
CA VAL A 205 -14.16 17.47 24.48
C VAL A 205 -14.72 18.09 25.76
N LYS A 206 -15.16 19.35 25.74
CA LYS A 206 -15.89 19.95 26.87
C LYS A 206 -17.38 20.05 26.55
N GLN A 207 -18.12 18.99 26.86
CA GLN A 207 -19.53 19.09 27.27
C GLN A 207 -19.58 19.05 28.79
#